data_AF-A0A1Y1V5T4-F1
#
_entry.id   AF-A0A1Y1V5T4-F1
#
_cell.length_a   1.000
_cell.length_b   1.000
_cell.length_c   1.000
_cell.angle_alpha   90.00
_cell.angle_beta   90.00
_cell.angle_gamma   90.00
#
_symmetry.space_group_name_H-M   'P 1'
#
loop_
_entity.id
_entity.type
_entity.pdbx_description
1 polymer ?
#
loop_
_entity_poly.entity_id
_entity_poly.type
_entity_poly.pdbx_seq_one_letter_code
_entity_poly.pdbx_strand_id
1 'polypeptide(L)'
;MSLFNKLDRKFGKPLDPKKKIGTLITDKKTEAESLRQFGKDFSISTDTLKDWAKINGDDVSCTVDAIAELNVEARKLLDNYIKSINTQVGEFKEIKASEKNLKALKSNLKELSQKLDENFVKEKSTLEIVEENYSKAKKEYEVKSNEHDAFVREKLRKSYVKQFDSLKELAQKLDIIATFGKHAANQIPLGFIPVDSEKPEFKGQETLREIVTDAKESLNLWTNDEPEFEE
;
A
#
# COMPACT_ATOMS: atom_id res chain seq x y z
N MET A 1 8.43 -44.89 -13.23
CA MET A 1 8.41 -43.62 -12.47
C MET A 1 9.25 -42.59 -13.23
N SER A 2 8.60 -41.58 -13.82
CA SER A 2 9.23 -40.60 -14.70
C SER A 2 10.28 -39.75 -13.98
N LEU A 3 11.38 -39.46 -14.68
CA LEU A 3 12.51 -38.59 -14.28
C LEU A 3 12.08 -37.17 -13.87
N PHE A 4 10.84 -36.77 -14.13
CA PHE A 4 10.25 -35.52 -13.64
C PHE A 4 10.14 -35.43 -12.10
N ASN A 5 10.08 -36.55 -11.38
CA ASN A 5 9.88 -36.54 -9.92
C ASN A 5 11.15 -36.30 -9.07
N LYS A 6 12.34 -36.20 -9.68
CA LYS A 6 13.62 -36.06 -8.94
C LYS A 6 14.16 -34.63 -8.84
N LEU A 7 13.62 -33.68 -9.60
CA LEU A 7 14.04 -32.27 -9.56
C LEU A 7 13.31 -31.43 -8.48
N ASP A 8 12.18 -31.92 -7.97
CA ASP A 8 11.32 -31.21 -6.99
C ASP A 8 11.80 -31.26 -5.52
N ARG A 9 12.96 -31.86 -5.22
CA ARG A 9 13.42 -32.04 -3.83
C ARG A 9 14.52 -31.08 -3.36
N LYS A 10 14.99 -30.16 -4.21
CA LYS A 10 16.05 -29.19 -3.82
C LYS A 10 15.62 -27.71 -3.78
N PHE A 11 14.41 -27.40 -4.21
CA PHE A 11 13.76 -26.13 -3.95
C PHE A 11 12.43 -26.46 -3.28
N GLY A 12 12.05 -25.72 -2.24
CA GLY A 12 10.87 -26.00 -1.42
C GLY A 12 9.64 -26.37 -2.25
N LYS A 13 8.77 -27.21 -1.68
CA LYS A 13 7.53 -27.76 -2.27
C LYS A 13 6.96 -26.87 -3.38
N PRO A 14 6.55 -27.41 -4.55
CA PRO A 14 5.94 -26.60 -5.60
C PRO A 14 4.75 -25.82 -5.03
N LEU A 15 4.93 -24.51 -4.93
CA LEU A 15 3.98 -23.57 -4.33
C LEU A 15 2.80 -23.39 -5.27
N ASP A 16 1.60 -23.84 -4.88
CA ASP A 16 0.37 -23.63 -5.64
C ASP A 16 0.11 -22.13 -5.88
N PRO A 17 0.17 -21.64 -7.13
CA PRO A 17 -0.10 -20.23 -7.46
C PRO A 17 -1.49 -19.76 -7.01
N LYS A 18 -2.46 -20.68 -6.92
CA LYS A 18 -3.89 -20.40 -6.67
C LYS A 18 -4.23 -19.95 -5.26
N LYS A 19 -3.27 -19.95 -4.33
CA LYS A 19 -3.43 -19.40 -2.97
C LYS A 19 -2.74 -18.05 -2.78
N LYS A 20 -1.96 -17.57 -3.76
CA LYS A 20 -1.07 -16.42 -3.55
C LYS A 20 -1.77 -15.06 -3.58
N ILE A 21 -2.74 -14.82 -4.48
CA ILE A 21 -3.45 -13.51 -4.49
C ILE A 21 -4.32 -13.30 -3.26
N GLY A 22 -4.95 -14.38 -2.76
CA GLY A 22 -5.73 -14.35 -1.53
C GLY A 22 -4.88 -14.02 -0.31
N THR A 23 -3.69 -14.63 -0.22
CA THR A 23 -2.68 -14.31 0.81
C THR A 23 -2.16 -12.89 0.64
N LEU A 24 -1.80 -12.45 -0.58
CA LEU A 24 -1.32 -11.09 -0.84
C LEU A 24 -2.33 -10.01 -0.40
N ILE A 25 -3.63 -10.22 -0.65
CA ILE A 25 -4.69 -9.32 -0.17
C ILE A 25 -4.68 -9.22 1.36
N THR A 26 -4.48 -10.34 2.06
CA THR A 26 -4.38 -10.36 3.52
C THR A 26 -3.13 -9.64 3.98
N ASP A 27 -1.98 -9.96 3.40
CA ASP A 27 -0.69 -9.36 3.75
C ASP A 27 -0.71 -7.84 3.55
N LYS A 28 -1.27 -7.36 2.43
CA LYS A 28 -1.42 -5.92 2.15
C LYS A 28 -2.36 -5.20 3.12
N LYS A 29 -3.41 -5.88 3.58
CA LYS A 29 -4.27 -5.33 4.65
C LYS A 29 -3.54 -5.25 5.97
N THR A 30 -2.76 -6.27 6.30
CA THR A 30 -1.90 -6.27 7.49
C THR A 30 -0.87 -5.16 7.42
N GLU A 31 -0.23 -4.94 6.27
CA GLU A 31 0.67 -3.80 6.03
C GLU A 31 -0.02 -2.45 6.30
N ALA A 32 -1.21 -2.24 5.74
CA ALA A 32 -1.99 -1.02 5.98
C ALA A 32 -2.34 -0.82 7.47
N GLU A 33 -2.66 -1.90 8.18
CA GLU A 33 -3.00 -1.85 9.60
C GLU A 33 -1.76 -1.61 10.48
N SER A 34 -0.62 -2.20 10.15
CA SER A 34 0.65 -1.92 10.83
C SER A 34 1.04 -0.44 10.69
N LEU A 35 0.85 0.16 9.50
CA LEU A 35 1.09 1.59 9.29
C LEU A 35 0.08 2.45 10.09
N ARG A 36 -1.19 2.05 10.15
CA ARG A 36 -2.20 2.74 10.98
C ARG A 36 -1.83 2.72 12.45
N GLN A 37 -1.38 1.56 12.95
CA GLN A 37 -0.93 1.40 14.33
C GLN A 37 0.29 2.27 14.62
N PHE A 38 1.28 2.27 13.72
CA PHE A 38 2.41 3.19 13.79
C PHE A 38 1.97 4.66 13.89
N GLY A 39 1.06 5.12 13.03
CA GLY A 39 0.54 6.49 13.07
C GLY A 39 -0.18 6.84 14.37
N LYS A 40 -0.89 5.88 14.98
CA LYS A 40 -1.51 6.01 16.30
C LYS A 40 -0.47 6.18 17.39
N ASP A 41 0.51 5.29 17.44
CA ASP A 41 1.57 5.31 18.46
C ASP A 41 2.43 6.57 18.33
N PHE A 42 2.73 7.00 17.10
CA PHE A 42 3.42 8.25 16.81
C PHE A 42 2.70 9.47 17.38
N SER A 43 1.36 9.48 17.33
CA SER A 43 0.55 10.57 17.87
C SER A 43 0.51 10.55 19.39
N ILE A 44 0.33 9.37 19.99
CA ILE A 44 0.37 9.20 21.45
C ILE A 44 1.72 9.67 22.00
N SER A 45 2.82 9.29 21.34
CA SER A 45 4.16 9.74 21.71
C SER A 45 4.30 11.26 21.58
N THR A 46 3.73 11.86 20.54
CA THR A 46 3.75 13.32 20.35
C THR A 46 2.97 14.03 21.46
N ASP A 47 1.76 13.58 21.77
CA ASP A 47 0.93 14.17 22.84
C ASP A 47 1.60 14.04 24.21
N THR A 48 2.20 12.88 24.49
CA THR A 48 2.97 12.65 25.72
C THR A 48 4.16 13.63 25.83
N LEU A 49 4.87 13.86 24.73
CA LEU A 49 5.98 14.82 24.68
C LEU A 49 5.48 16.25 24.92
N LYS A 50 4.34 16.65 24.35
CA LYS A 50 3.73 17.96 24.61
C LYS A 50 3.38 18.16 26.08
N ASP A 51 2.76 17.17 26.72
CA ASP A 51 2.38 17.26 28.13
C ASP A 51 3.60 17.37 29.04
N TRP A 52 4.67 16.64 28.74
CA TRP A 52 5.95 16.83 29.42
C TRP A 52 6.57 18.21 29.13
N ALA A 53 6.47 18.74 27.91
CA ALA A 53 7.05 20.04 27.57
C ALA A 53 6.39 21.21 28.31
N LYS A 54 5.09 21.13 28.60
CA LYS A 54 4.34 22.17 29.34
C LYS A 54 4.83 22.42 30.76
N ILE A 55 5.47 21.44 31.40
CA ILE A 55 6.04 21.60 32.75
C ILE A 55 7.49 22.11 32.72
N ASN A 56 8.04 22.37 31.52
CA ASN A 56 9.34 22.99 31.31
C ASN A 56 9.18 24.49 31.00
N GLY A 57 10.27 25.17 30.63
CA GLY A 57 10.20 26.58 30.22
C GLY A 57 9.55 26.79 28.86
N ASP A 58 9.13 28.03 28.59
CA ASP A 58 8.48 28.45 27.34
C ASP A 58 9.29 28.10 26.10
N ASP A 59 10.62 28.16 26.19
CA ASP A 59 11.56 27.76 25.14
C ASP A 59 11.36 26.30 24.70
N VAL A 60 11.16 25.40 25.65
CA VAL A 60 10.89 23.97 25.39
C VAL A 60 9.44 23.77 24.96
N SER A 61 8.49 24.35 25.71
CA SER A 61 7.05 24.18 25.48
C SER A 61 6.64 24.65 24.08
N CYS A 62 7.00 25.89 23.70
CA CYS A 62 6.66 26.46 22.40
C CYS A 62 7.32 25.69 21.25
N THR A 63 8.57 25.25 21.41
CA THR A 63 9.26 24.50 20.36
C THR A 63 8.61 23.13 20.14
N VAL A 64 8.26 22.43 21.22
CA VAL A 64 7.57 21.14 21.14
C VAL A 64 6.18 21.28 20.54
N ASP A 65 5.43 22.35 20.85
CA ASP A 65 4.15 22.62 20.22
C ASP A 65 4.27 22.78 18.70
N ALA A 66 5.27 23.53 18.22
CA ALA A 66 5.53 23.68 16.80
C ALA A 66 5.90 22.35 16.12
N ILE A 67 6.79 21.55 16.74
CA ILE A 67 7.15 20.21 16.24
C ILE A 67 5.93 19.28 16.22
N ALA A 68 5.06 19.37 17.23
CA ALA A 68 3.85 18.56 17.28
C ALA A 68 2.87 18.91 16.15
N GLU A 69 2.73 20.19 15.79
CA GLU A 69 1.94 20.58 14.62
C GLU A 69 2.49 19.97 13.32
N LEU A 70 3.82 19.96 13.15
CA LEU A 70 4.47 19.31 12.01
C LEU A 70 4.25 17.78 12.01
N ASN A 71 4.30 17.13 13.17
CA ASN A 71 4.00 15.71 13.32
C ASN A 71 2.54 15.37 12.96
N VAL A 72 1.59 16.28 13.23
CA VAL A 72 0.19 16.12 12.81
C VAL A 72 0.09 16.10 11.27
N GLU A 73 0.82 16.95 10.57
CA GLU A 73 0.88 16.90 9.10
C GLU A 73 1.52 15.61 8.60
N ALA A 74 2.62 15.15 9.23
CA ALA A 74 3.26 13.86 8.87
C ALA A 74 2.29 12.68 9.00
N ARG A 75 1.46 12.67 10.04
CA ARG A 75 0.41 11.66 10.22
C ARG A 75 -0.62 11.71 9.08
N LYS A 76 -1.07 12.90 8.66
CA LYS A 76 -2.04 13.03 7.56
C LYS A 76 -1.47 12.48 6.25
N LEU A 77 -0.18 12.71 5.98
CA LEU A 77 0.50 12.13 4.81
C LEU A 77 0.51 10.60 4.87
N LEU A 78 0.83 10.02 6.03
CA LEU A 78 0.77 8.57 6.24
C LEU A 78 -0.64 8.02 6.02
N ASP A 79 -1.68 8.69 6.54
CA ASP A 79 -3.08 8.30 6.33
C ASP A 79 -3.46 8.32 4.84
N ASN A 80 -2.95 9.26 4.06
CA ASN A 80 -3.15 9.30 2.61
C ASN A 80 -2.44 8.14 1.90
N TYR A 81 -1.21 7.81 2.29
CA TYR A 81 -0.52 6.62 1.77
C TYR A 81 -1.26 5.31 2.11
N ILE A 82 -1.80 5.18 3.32
CA ILE A 82 -2.64 4.04 3.72
C ILE A 82 -3.89 3.93 2.83
N LYS A 83 -4.52 5.04 2.42
CA LYS A 83 -5.64 5.01 1.46
C LYS A 83 -5.21 4.48 0.09
N SER A 84 -3.99 4.78 -0.35
CA SER A 84 -3.42 4.23 -1.59
C SER A 84 -3.24 2.71 -1.52
N ILE A 85 -2.65 2.19 -0.43
CA ILE A 85 -2.54 0.74 -0.20
C ILE A 85 -3.91 0.07 -0.21
N ASN A 86 -4.91 0.68 0.43
CA ASN A 86 -6.29 0.15 0.41
C ASN A 86 -6.92 0.17 -0.99
N THR A 87 -6.56 1.14 -1.84
CA THR A 87 -6.97 1.14 -3.24
C THR A 87 -6.35 -0.06 -3.99
N GLN A 88 -5.05 -0.32 -3.81
CA GLN A 88 -4.38 -1.48 -4.38
C GLN A 88 -4.99 -2.80 -3.91
N VAL A 89 -5.37 -2.91 -2.63
CA VAL A 89 -6.14 -4.06 -2.10
C VAL A 89 -7.47 -4.24 -2.85
N GLY A 90 -8.13 -3.15 -3.23
CA GLY A 90 -9.32 -3.17 -4.08
C GLY A 90 -9.05 -3.80 -5.44
N GLU A 91 -8.02 -3.33 -6.14
CA GLU A 91 -7.61 -3.86 -7.46
C GLU A 91 -7.29 -5.37 -7.40
N PHE A 92 -6.59 -5.82 -6.35
CA PHE A 92 -6.30 -7.25 -6.16
C PHE A 92 -7.55 -8.10 -5.85
N LYS A 93 -8.55 -7.55 -5.17
CA LYS A 93 -9.83 -8.26 -4.96
C LYS A 93 -10.57 -8.48 -6.28
N GLU A 94 -10.51 -7.52 -7.20
CA GLU A 94 -11.12 -7.67 -8.51
C GLU A 94 -10.41 -8.74 -9.35
N ILE A 95 -9.07 -8.78 -9.32
CA ILE A 95 -8.30 -9.87 -9.93
C ILE A 95 -8.76 -11.22 -9.37
N LYS A 96 -8.83 -11.36 -8.03
CA LYS A 96 -9.29 -12.60 -7.38
C LYS A 96 -10.73 -12.98 -7.76
N ALA A 97 -11.61 -12.00 -7.96
CA ALA A 97 -12.98 -12.26 -8.41
C ALA A 97 -12.99 -12.78 -9.87
N SER A 98 -12.18 -12.20 -10.74
CA SER A 98 -11.99 -12.65 -12.12
C SER A 98 -11.42 -14.08 -12.17
N GLU A 99 -10.42 -14.41 -11.34
CA GLU A 99 -9.88 -15.78 -11.22
C GLU A 99 -10.95 -16.80 -10.80
N LYS A 100 -11.88 -16.42 -9.91
CA LYS A 100 -12.97 -17.29 -9.47
C LYS A 100 -13.91 -17.62 -10.63
N ASN A 101 -14.24 -16.64 -11.47
CA ASN A 101 -15.07 -16.83 -12.65
C ASN A 101 -14.40 -17.78 -13.65
N LEU A 102 -13.10 -17.57 -13.92
CA LEU A 102 -12.32 -18.42 -14.80
C LEU A 102 -12.20 -19.87 -14.28
N LYS A 103 -12.11 -20.04 -12.95
CA LYS A 103 -12.11 -21.36 -12.31
C LYS A 103 -13.43 -22.10 -12.51
N ALA A 104 -14.57 -21.41 -12.51
CA ALA A 104 -15.87 -22.03 -12.77
C ALA A 104 -15.96 -22.56 -14.21
N LEU A 105 -15.54 -21.76 -15.19
CA LEU A 105 -15.47 -22.19 -16.60
C LEU A 105 -14.53 -23.38 -16.80
N LYS A 106 -13.37 -23.37 -16.13
CA LYS A 106 -12.43 -24.49 -16.15
C LYS A 106 -13.01 -25.77 -15.54
N SER A 107 -13.81 -25.64 -14.49
CA SER A 107 -14.50 -26.79 -13.87
C SER A 107 -15.53 -27.39 -14.83
N ASN A 108 -16.35 -26.55 -15.47
CA ASN A 108 -17.32 -26.98 -16.48
C ASN A 108 -16.62 -27.71 -17.64
N LEU A 109 -15.50 -27.18 -18.12
CA LEU A 109 -14.71 -27.82 -19.18
C LEU A 109 -14.17 -29.20 -18.78
N LYS A 110 -13.76 -29.36 -17.51
CA LYS A 110 -13.33 -30.66 -16.97
C LYS A 110 -14.49 -31.66 -16.90
N GLU A 111 -15.68 -31.23 -16.48
CA GLU A 111 -16.87 -32.08 -16.43
C GLU A 111 -17.31 -32.51 -17.83
N LEU A 112 -17.29 -31.60 -18.81
CA LEU A 112 -17.59 -31.93 -20.21
C LEU A 112 -16.54 -32.88 -20.80
N SER A 113 -15.26 -32.71 -20.47
CA SER A 113 -14.21 -33.65 -20.87
C SER A 113 -14.46 -35.05 -20.31
N GLN A 114 -14.86 -35.17 -19.04
CA GLN A 114 -15.17 -36.46 -18.45
C GLN A 114 -16.39 -37.12 -19.11
N LYS A 115 -17.43 -36.33 -19.41
CA LYS A 115 -18.59 -36.83 -20.17
C LYS A 115 -18.21 -37.29 -21.58
N LEU A 116 -17.23 -36.65 -22.21
CA LEU A 116 -16.74 -37.07 -23.52
C LEU A 116 -16.10 -38.46 -23.44
N ASP A 117 -15.23 -38.68 -22.44
CA ASP A 117 -14.60 -39.99 -22.20
C ASP A 117 -15.64 -41.08 -21.90
N GLU A 118 -16.67 -40.78 -21.11
CA GLU A 118 -17.74 -41.72 -20.74
C GLU A 118 -18.68 -42.08 -21.90
N ASN A 119 -18.94 -41.16 -22.82
CA ASN A 119 -19.86 -41.39 -23.96
C ASN A 119 -19.17 -42.00 -25.17
N PHE A 120 -17.84 -42.03 -25.22
CA PHE A 120 -17.07 -42.63 -26.30
C PHE A 120 -17.42 -44.11 -26.57
N VAL A 121 -17.98 -44.81 -25.57
CA VAL A 121 -18.31 -46.25 -25.64
C VAL A 121 -19.82 -46.52 -25.79
N LYS A 122 -20.68 -45.49 -25.81
CA LYS A 122 -22.15 -45.65 -25.67
C LYS A 122 -22.93 -45.50 -27.00
N GLU A 123 -23.31 -44.29 -27.36
CA GLU A 123 -24.16 -43.99 -28.53
C GLU A 123 -23.63 -42.78 -29.32
N LYS A 124 -23.58 -42.91 -30.64
CA LYS A 124 -22.99 -41.92 -31.55
C LYS A 124 -23.67 -40.54 -31.51
N SER A 125 -25.01 -40.51 -31.45
CA SER A 125 -25.79 -39.25 -31.40
C SER A 125 -25.54 -38.46 -30.10
N THR A 126 -25.37 -39.17 -28.97
CA THR A 126 -25.06 -38.55 -27.68
C THR A 126 -23.63 -38.03 -27.65
N LEU A 127 -22.69 -38.76 -28.27
CA LEU A 127 -21.30 -38.33 -28.41
C LEU A 127 -21.17 -37.02 -29.19
N GLU A 128 -21.83 -36.91 -30.35
CA GLU A 128 -21.81 -35.69 -31.18
C GLU A 128 -22.30 -34.44 -30.41
N ILE A 129 -23.36 -34.56 -29.61
CA ILE A 129 -23.88 -33.47 -28.77
C ILE A 129 -22.87 -33.06 -27.68
N VAL A 130 -22.21 -34.04 -27.05
CA VAL A 130 -21.22 -33.77 -26.00
C VAL A 130 -19.96 -33.12 -26.57
N GLU A 131 -19.51 -33.55 -27.75
CA GLU A 131 -18.40 -32.94 -28.49
C GLU A 131 -18.68 -31.47 -28.84
N GLU A 132 -19.87 -31.18 -29.36
CA GLU A 132 -20.28 -29.82 -29.70
C GLU A 132 -20.27 -28.91 -28.45
N ASN A 133 -20.86 -29.39 -27.34
CA ASN A 133 -20.89 -28.65 -26.08
C ASN A 133 -19.48 -28.42 -25.50
N TYR A 134 -18.62 -29.43 -25.56
CA TYR A 134 -17.22 -29.30 -25.15
C TYR A 134 -16.47 -28.26 -25.99
N SER A 135 -16.62 -28.31 -27.31
CA SER A 135 -15.98 -27.38 -28.25
C SER A 135 -16.40 -25.93 -27.98
N LYS A 136 -17.71 -25.69 -27.77
CA LYS A 136 -18.24 -24.38 -27.39
C LYS A 136 -17.66 -23.88 -26.06
N ALA A 137 -17.70 -24.72 -25.02
CA ALA A 137 -17.16 -24.38 -23.70
C ALA A 137 -15.65 -24.12 -23.72
N LYS A 138 -14.89 -24.84 -24.56
CA LYS A 138 -13.45 -24.63 -24.75
C LYS A 138 -13.15 -23.27 -25.36
N LYS A 139 -13.87 -22.89 -26.43
CA LYS A 139 -13.70 -21.58 -27.05
C LYS A 139 -14.05 -20.44 -26.09
N GLU A 140 -15.14 -20.59 -25.33
CA GLU A 140 -15.50 -19.62 -24.29
C GLU A 140 -14.41 -19.48 -23.22
N TYR A 141 -13.88 -20.60 -22.73
CA TYR A 141 -12.79 -20.60 -21.74
C TYR A 141 -11.53 -19.92 -22.28
N GLU A 142 -11.12 -20.19 -23.52
CA GLU A 142 -9.95 -19.57 -24.15
C GLU A 142 -10.10 -18.05 -24.27
N VAL A 143 -11.26 -17.57 -24.73
CA VAL A 143 -11.55 -16.13 -24.82
C VAL A 143 -11.52 -15.50 -23.43
N LYS A 144 -12.22 -16.08 -22.45
CA LYS A 144 -12.27 -15.56 -21.08
C LYS A 144 -10.91 -15.62 -20.37
N SER A 145 -10.06 -16.57 -20.73
CA SER A 145 -8.68 -16.63 -20.24
C SER A 145 -7.82 -15.50 -20.79
N ASN A 146 -7.92 -15.20 -22.08
CA ASN A 146 -7.20 -14.08 -22.67
C ASN A 146 -7.67 -12.73 -22.12
N GLU A 147 -8.99 -12.56 -21.92
CA GLU A 147 -9.56 -11.38 -21.24
C GLU A 147 -9.05 -11.25 -19.80
N HIS A 148 -8.98 -12.36 -19.06
CA HIS A 148 -8.44 -12.38 -17.71
C HIS A 148 -6.97 -11.94 -17.67
N ASP A 149 -6.13 -12.45 -18.57
CA ASP A 149 -4.71 -12.08 -18.63
C ASP A 149 -4.51 -10.59 -18.94
N ALA A 150 -5.32 -10.03 -19.84
CA ALA A 150 -5.31 -8.60 -20.13
C ALA A 150 -5.76 -7.78 -18.91
N PHE A 151 -6.83 -8.20 -18.25
CA PHE A 151 -7.35 -7.56 -17.04
C PHE A 151 -6.34 -7.56 -15.89
N VAL A 152 -5.62 -8.67 -15.68
CA VAL A 152 -4.56 -8.77 -14.67
C VAL A 152 -3.44 -7.78 -14.96
N ARG A 153 -2.99 -7.67 -16.22
CA ARG A 153 -1.93 -6.72 -16.61
C ARG A 153 -2.34 -5.28 -16.36
N GLU A 154 -3.54 -4.90 -16.78
CA GLU A 154 -4.11 -3.56 -16.58
C GLU A 154 -4.17 -3.20 -15.09
N LYS A 155 -4.76 -4.08 -14.29
CA LYS A 155 -4.95 -3.88 -12.85
C LYS A 155 -3.63 -3.81 -12.10
N LEU A 156 -2.67 -4.68 -12.43
CA LEU A 156 -1.33 -4.64 -11.84
C LEU A 156 -0.63 -3.32 -12.15
N ARG A 157 -0.56 -2.93 -13.42
CA ARG A 157 0.08 -1.68 -13.84
C ARG A 157 -0.53 -0.49 -13.11
N LYS A 158 -1.85 -0.33 -13.18
CA LYS A 158 -2.58 0.76 -12.51
C LYS A 158 -2.31 0.78 -11.00
N SER A 159 -2.34 -0.39 -10.35
CA SER A 159 -2.17 -0.48 -8.90
C SER A 159 -0.76 -0.08 -8.45
N TYR A 160 0.28 -0.50 -9.18
CA TYR A 160 1.66 -0.22 -8.81
C TYR A 160 2.10 1.19 -9.17
N VAL A 161 1.66 1.72 -10.31
CA VAL A 161 1.87 3.14 -10.65
C VAL A 161 1.33 4.01 -9.52
N LYS A 162 0.06 3.86 -9.17
CA LYS A 162 -0.55 4.61 -8.07
C LYS A 162 0.15 4.41 -6.73
N GLN A 163 0.58 3.18 -6.41
CA GLN A 163 1.29 2.90 -5.16
C GLN A 163 2.61 3.67 -5.09
N PHE A 164 3.41 3.64 -6.17
CA PHE A 164 4.70 4.31 -6.20
C PHE A 164 4.57 5.83 -6.25
N ASP A 165 3.59 6.37 -6.97
CA ASP A 165 3.28 7.80 -6.96
C ASP A 165 2.95 8.27 -5.53
N SER A 166 2.11 7.50 -4.83
CA SER A 166 1.73 7.81 -3.44
C SER A 166 2.90 7.67 -2.46
N LEU A 167 3.80 6.71 -2.69
CA LEU A 167 5.00 6.51 -1.87
C LEU A 167 5.99 7.66 -2.09
N LYS A 168 6.16 8.11 -3.34
CA LYS A 168 6.99 9.26 -3.69
C LYS A 168 6.45 10.53 -3.03
N GLU A 169 5.14 10.79 -3.15
CA GLU A 169 4.49 11.91 -2.46
C GLU A 169 4.75 11.88 -0.96
N LEU A 170 4.54 10.73 -0.31
CA LEU A 170 4.81 10.56 1.12
C LEU A 170 6.27 10.90 1.45
N ALA A 171 7.22 10.33 0.72
CA ALA A 171 8.65 10.51 1.00
C ALA A 171 9.08 11.98 0.85
N GLN A 172 8.69 12.62 -0.26
CA GLN A 172 9.09 14.00 -0.55
C GLN A 172 8.43 15.01 0.40
N LYS A 173 7.16 14.80 0.76
CA LYS A 173 6.50 15.66 1.75
C LYS A 173 7.00 15.43 3.18
N LEU A 174 7.43 14.22 3.53
CA LEU A 174 8.11 13.96 4.80
C LEU A 174 9.48 14.63 4.86
N ASP A 175 10.20 14.73 3.74
CA ASP A 175 11.48 15.46 3.68
C ASP A 175 11.29 16.96 3.98
N ILE A 176 10.24 17.58 3.44
CA ILE A 176 9.82 18.95 3.78
C ILE A 176 9.60 19.07 5.29
N ILE A 177 8.76 18.19 5.87
CA ILE A 177 8.46 18.20 7.31
C ILE A 177 9.73 18.03 8.16
N ALA A 178 10.61 17.09 7.78
CA ALA A 178 11.84 16.84 8.51
C ALA A 178 12.78 18.07 8.48
N THR A 179 12.84 18.77 7.34
CA THR A 179 13.63 19.99 7.17
C THR A 179 13.14 21.10 8.10
N PHE A 180 11.84 21.43 8.06
CA PHE A 180 11.28 22.46 8.95
C PHE A 180 11.27 22.03 10.42
N GLY A 181 11.06 20.74 10.72
CA GLY A 181 11.14 20.21 12.08
C GLY A 181 12.54 20.37 12.68
N LYS A 182 13.58 20.20 11.88
CA LYS A 182 14.96 20.49 12.30
C LYS A 182 15.19 21.98 12.53
N HIS A 183 14.62 22.85 11.69
CA HIS A 183 14.69 24.30 11.89
C HIS A 183 13.98 24.74 13.18
N ALA A 184 12.83 24.16 13.50
CA ALA A 184 12.13 24.38 14.76
C ALA A 184 12.98 23.91 15.97
N ALA A 185 13.53 22.70 15.90
CA ALA A 185 14.37 22.17 16.99
C ALA A 185 15.62 23.03 17.26
N ASN A 186 16.19 23.65 16.23
CA ASN A 186 17.32 24.57 16.37
C ASN A 186 16.97 25.91 17.04
N GLN A 187 15.69 26.22 17.27
CA GLN A 187 15.27 27.40 18.03
C GLN A 187 15.41 27.20 19.55
N ILE A 188 15.67 25.98 20.02
CA ILE A 188 15.90 25.71 21.44
C ILE A 188 17.23 26.37 21.84
N PRO A 189 17.25 27.35 22.75
CA PRO A 189 18.47 28.00 23.17
C PRO A 189 19.39 27.00 23.89
N LEU A 190 20.67 27.06 23.55
CA LEU A 190 21.71 26.24 24.19
C LEU A 190 22.48 27.07 25.22
N GLY A 191 22.95 26.41 26.28
CA GLY A 191 23.82 27.00 27.28
C GLY A 191 23.31 26.84 28.71
N PHE A 192 24.21 27.03 29.67
CA PHE A 192 23.91 27.01 31.08
C PHE A 192 23.60 28.43 31.57
N ILE A 193 22.53 28.59 32.35
CA ILE A 193 22.19 29.84 33.02
C ILE A 193 22.75 29.78 34.44
N PRO A 194 23.66 30.68 34.83
CA PRO A 194 24.19 30.73 36.20
C PRO A 194 23.09 30.94 37.25
N VAL A 195 23.28 30.39 38.45
CA VAL A 195 22.29 30.40 39.55
C VAL A 195 21.82 31.81 39.92
N ASP A 196 22.71 32.80 39.86
CA ASP A 196 22.43 34.18 40.23
C ASP A 196 21.99 35.06 39.03
N SER A 197 21.72 34.46 37.87
CA SER A 197 21.28 35.17 36.66
C SER A 197 19.79 34.94 36.40
N GLU A 198 19.08 35.99 35.96
CA GLU A 198 17.71 35.84 35.48
C GLU A 198 17.67 35.02 34.18
N LYS A 199 16.72 34.09 34.08
CA LYS A 199 16.49 33.35 32.82
C LYS A 199 15.98 34.34 31.77
N PRO A 200 16.62 34.41 30.58
CA PRO A 200 16.13 35.28 29.51
C PRO A 200 14.74 34.85 29.05
N GLU A 201 13.90 35.83 28.76
CA GLU A 201 12.59 35.61 28.11
C GLU A 201 12.78 34.94 26.74
N PHE A 202 11.97 33.93 26.46
CA PHE A 202 12.01 33.25 25.17
C PHE A 202 11.33 34.08 24.08
N LYS A 203 12.11 34.54 23.09
CA LYS A 203 11.64 35.39 21.98
C LYS A 203 11.41 34.64 20.66
N GLY A 204 11.59 33.31 20.64
CA GLY A 204 11.50 32.50 19.42
C GLY A 204 10.07 32.11 19.00
N GLN A 205 9.04 32.55 19.73
CA GLN A 205 7.66 32.12 19.47
C GLN A 205 7.17 32.48 18.06
N GLU A 206 7.46 33.71 17.59
CA GLU A 206 7.03 34.14 16.26
C GLU A 206 7.76 33.37 15.16
N THR A 207 9.08 33.20 15.29
CA THR A 207 9.88 32.39 14.36
C THR A 207 9.39 30.94 14.28
N LEU A 208 8.97 30.34 15.39
CA LEU A 208 8.39 28.99 15.39
C LEU A 208 7.06 28.93 14.63
N ARG A 209 6.21 29.97 14.74
CA ARG A 209 4.94 30.06 13.99
C ARG A 209 5.19 30.23 12.50
N GLU A 210 6.16 31.05 12.12
CA GLU A 210 6.59 31.24 10.74
C GLU A 210 7.09 29.91 10.16
N ILE A 211 7.97 29.19 10.86
CA ILE A 211 8.46 27.85 10.45
C ILE A 211 7.32 26.89 10.16
N VAL A 212 6.29 26.84 11.02
CA VAL A 212 5.14 25.95 10.82
C VAL A 212 4.28 26.40 9.64
N THR A 213 4.12 27.71 9.46
CA THR A 213 3.37 28.30 8.34
C THR A 213 4.05 27.98 7.02
N ASP A 214 5.35 28.25 6.91
CA ASP A 214 6.17 27.98 5.74
C ASP A 214 6.20 26.49 5.39
N ALA A 215 6.23 25.61 6.41
CA ALA A 215 6.12 24.17 6.20
C ALA A 215 4.78 23.78 5.56
N LYS A 216 3.66 24.31 6.08
CA LYS A 216 2.32 24.05 5.54
C LYS A 216 2.16 24.61 4.13
N GLU A 217 2.71 25.79 3.86
CA GLU A 217 2.73 26.36 2.51
C GLU A 217 3.57 25.53 1.55
N SER A 218 4.77 25.11 1.96
CA SER A 218 5.64 24.23 1.17
C SER A 218 4.98 22.89 0.85
N LEU A 219 4.24 22.31 1.81
CA LEU A 219 3.44 21.10 1.59
C LEU A 219 2.32 21.29 0.57
N ASN A 220 1.69 22.47 0.55
CA ASN A 220 0.62 22.82 -0.39
C ASN A 220 1.15 23.14 -1.79
N LEU A 221 2.35 23.71 -1.88
CA LEU A 221 3.03 24.04 -3.13
C LEU A 221 3.77 22.84 -3.74
N TRP A 222 3.94 21.74 -2.99
CA TRP A 222 4.53 20.53 -3.53
C TRP A 222 3.71 20.02 -4.73
N THR A 223 4.42 19.72 -5.82
CA THR A 223 3.86 19.14 -7.03
C THR A 223 4.69 17.93 -7.45
N ASN A 224 4.08 17.00 -8.19
CA ASN A 224 4.79 15.84 -8.71
C ASN A 224 5.45 16.24 -10.04
N ASP A 225 6.70 16.69 -9.97
CA ASP A 225 7.52 16.94 -11.15
C ASP A 225 8.01 15.59 -11.71
N GLU A 226 7.20 14.93 -12.53
CA GLU A 226 7.63 13.77 -13.31
C GLU A 226 7.26 13.95 -14.79
N PRO A 227 8.20 13.67 -15.72
CA PRO A 227 7.84 13.52 -17.13
C PRO A 227 6.91 12.32 -17.26
N GLU A 228 5.76 12.49 -17.91
CA GLU A 228 4.90 11.38 -18.28
C GLU A 228 5.75 10.35 -19.03
N PHE A 229 5.86 9.13 -18.50
CA PHE A 229 6.42 8.03 -19.26
C PHE A 229 5.44 7.74 -20.41
N GLU A 230 5.74 8.24 -21.61
CA GLU A 230 4.98 7.93 -22.83
C GLU A 230 4.91 6.40 -22.99
N GLU A 231 3.69 5.90 -23.25
CA GLU A 231 3.41 4.47 -23.42
C GLU A 231 4.02 3.85 -24.68
#